data_AF-A0A9W4DIZ8-F1
#
_entry.id   AF-A0A9W4DIZ8-F1
#
_cell.length_a   1.000
_cell.length_b   1.000
_cell.length_c   1.000
_cell.angle_alpha   90.00
_cell.angle_beta   90.00
_cell.angle_gamma   90.00
#
_symmetry.space_group_name_H-M   'P 1'
#
loop_
_entity.id
_entity.type
_entity.pdbx_description
1 polymer ?
#
loop_
_entity_poly.entity_id
_entity_poly.type
_entity_poly.pdbx_seq_one_letter_code
_entity_poly.pdbx_strand_id
1 'polypeptide(L)'
;MQLAVWDCNGAPNQKVAYNTSGKSLVIEGKCFDAYDNQTAAGTPVEIYDCNGGTNQQWNKNADGTFTGVQSGLCLDVTGATNPNGAGLELWTCNGGANQQWTLG
;
A
#
# COMPACT_ATOMS: atom_id res chain seq x y z
N MET A 1 1.79 -12.15 -3.77
CA MET A 1 2.98 -11.68 -4.53
C MET A 1 3.36 -10.31 -4.00
N GLN A 2 4.58 -10.13 -3.50
CA GLN A 2 4.95 -8.91 -2.77
C GLN A 2 5.05 -7.69 -3.68
N LEU A 3 4.47 -6.56 -3.23
CA LEU A 3 4.64 -5.25 -3.86
C LEU A 3 6.03 -4.70 -3.54
N ALA A 4 6.60 -4.00 -4.51
CA ALA A 4 7.84 -3.27 -4.30
C ALA A 4 7.82 -1.92 -5.03
N VAL A 5 8.60 -0.96 -4.52
CA VAL A 5 8.87 0.29 -5.22
C VAL A 5 9.90 0.08 -6.32
N TRP A 6 9.73 0.82 -7.41
CA TRP A 6 10.66 0.81 -8.53
C TRP A 6 10.61 2.16 -9.25
N ASP A 7 11.64 2.47 -10.03
CA ASP A 7 11.67 3.63 -10.91
C ASP A 7 10.41 3.70 -11.78
N CYS A 8 9.75 4.87 -11.76
CA CYS A 8 8.57 5.14 -12.55
C CYS A 8 8.91 5.09 -14.05
N ASN A 9 8.31 4.13 -14.77
CA ASN A 9 8.45 3.95 -16.21
C ASN A 9 7.11 3.97 -16.95
N GLY A 10 5.99 4.15 -16.23
CA GLY A 10 4.65 4.27 -16.80
C GLY A 10 4.06 2.94 -17.29
N ALA A 11 4.70 1.81 -17.00
CA ALA A 11 4.20 0.49 -17.34
C ALA A 11 2.90 0.17 -16.59
N PRO A 12 2.03 -0.71 -17.14
CA PRO A 12 0.76 -1.07 -16.52
C PRO A 12 0.89 -1.57 -15.07
N ASN A 13 1.97 -2.29 -14.77
CA ASN A 13 2.31 -2.80 -13.42
C ASN A 13 2.82 -1.72 -12.45
N GLN A 14 2.71 -0.44 -12.80
CA GLN A 14 2.95 0.71 -11.91
C GLN A 14 1.74 1.64 -11.84
N LYS A 15 0.66 1.36 -12.58
CA LYS A 15 -0.55 2.19 -12.61
C LYS A 15 -1.49 1.80 -11.48
N VAL A 16 -1.30 2.44 -10.33
CA VAL A 16 -2.15 2.26 -9.15
C VAL A 16 -3.34 3.21 -9.22
N ALA A 17 -4.55 2.66 -9.18
CA ALA A 17 -5.80 3.41 -9.07
C ALA A 17 -6.39 3.28 -7.66
N TYR A 18 -7.01 4.34 -7.15
CA TYR A 18 -7.77 4.28 -5.89
C TYR A 18 -9.27 4.17 -6.17
N ASN A 19 -9.87 3.04 -5.80
CA ASN A 19 -11.31 2.83 -5.84
C ASN A 19 -11.94 3.37 -4.55
N THR A 20 -12.70 4.45 -4.67
CA THR A 20 -13.34 5.11 -3.52
C THR A 20 -14.46 4.30 -2.88
N SER A 21 -15.23 3.52 -3.66
CA SER A 21 -16.33 2.71 -3.13
C SER A 21 -15.84 1.55 -2.26
N GLY A 22 -14.74 0.91 -2.69
CA GLY A 22 -14.11 -0.19 -1.95
C GLY A 22 -12.97 0.23 -1.04
N LYS A 23 -12.61 1.52 -1.01
CA LYS A 23 -11.38 2.05 -0.38
C LYS A 23 -10.12 1.26 -0.75
N SER A 24 -10.00 0.78 -1.98
CA SER A 24 -8.88 -0.09 -2.36
C SER A 24 -7.89 0.59 -3.29
N LEU A 25 -6.60 0.31 -3.08
CA LEU A 25 -5.54 0.58 -4.05
C LEU A 25 -5.47 -0.62 -5.00
N VAL A 26 -5.62 -0.37 -6.30
CA VAL A 26 -5.76 -1.40 -7.34
C VAL A 26 -4.66 -1.25 -8.37
N ILE A 27 -4.01 -2.35 -8.72
CA ILE A 27 -3.00 -2.44 -9.77
C ILE A 27 -3.23 -3.71 -10.58
N GLU A 28 -3.27 -3.60 -11.90
CA GLU A 28 -3.58 -4.72 -12.82
C GLU A 28 -4.83 -5.55 -12.42
N GLY A 29 -5.83 -4.90 -11.83
CA GLY A 29 -7.07 -5.55 -11.37
C GLY A 29 -6.96 -6.28 -10.03
N LYS A 30 -5.81 -6.22 -9.35
CA LYS A 30 -5.57 -6.77 -8.01
C LYS A 30 -5.47 -5.67 -6.97
N CYS A 31 -5.78 -6.00 -5.71
CA CYS A 31 -5.82 -5.06 -4.61
C CYS A 31 -4.56 -5.15 -3.76
N PHE A 32 -4.08 -4.00 -3.26
CA PHE A 32 -3.08 -3.96 -2.19
C PHE A 32 -3.69 -4.61 -0.96
N ASP A 33 -3.00 -5.59 -0.40
CA ASP A 33 -3.52 -6.52 0.60
C ASP A 33 -2.51 -6.64 1.75
N ALA A 34 -2.94 -6.29 2.97
CA ALA A 34 -2.15 -6.58 4.17
C ALA A 34 -2.17 -8.09 4.44
N TYR A 35 -1.01 -8.71 4.28
CA TYR A 35 -0.85 -10.16 4.21
C TYR A 35 -1.57 -10.90 5.34
N ASP A 36 -2.35 -11.91 4.96
CA ASP A 36 -3.05 -12.83 5.87
C ASP A 36 -3.92 -12.11 6.93
N ASN A 37 -4.51 -10.97 6.55
CA ASN A 37 -5.31 -10.12 7.45
C ASN A 37 -4.57 -9.66 8.71
N GLN A 38 -3.24 -9.65 8.71
CA GLN A 38 -2.47 -9.22 9.87
C GLN A 38 -2.57 -7.69 10.06
N THR A 39 -2.37 -7.25 11.30
CA THR A 39 -2.50 -5.84 11.72
C THR A 39 -1.26 -5.29 12.40
N ALA A 40 -0.20 -6.11 12.51
CA ALA A 40 1.03 -5.73 13.19
C ALA A 40 1.92 -4.84 12.31
N ALA A 41 2.76 -4.04 12.95
CA ALA A 41 3.84 -3.37 12.25
C ALA A 41 4.81 -4.42 11.67
N GLY A 42 5.25 -4.21 10.44
CA GLY A 42 6.06 -5.16 9.67
C GLY A 42 5.25 -6.18 8.88
N THR A 43 3.92 -6.16 8.96
CA THR A 43 3.08 -6.98 8.08
C THR A 43 3.33 -6.59 6.61
N PRO A 44 3.76 -7.52 5.74
CA PRO A 44 3.97 -7.22 4.33
C PRO A 44 2.67 -6.82 3.65
N VAL A 45 2.77 -5.88 2.70
CA VAL A 45 1.69 -5.56 1.77
C VAL A 45 1.98 -6.21 0.42
N GLU A 46 1.02 -7.00 -0.06
CA GLU A 46 1.11 -7.72 -1.32
C GLU A 46 -0.01 -7.31 -2.28
N ILE A 47 -0.01 -7.86 -3.51
CA ILE A 47 -1.22 -7.85 -4.33
C ILE A 47 -1.93 -9.19 -4.25
N TYR A 48 -3.25 -9.10 -4.10
CA TYR A 48 -4.14 -10.26 -4.10
C TYR A 48 -5.41 -9.96 -4.89
N ASP A 49 -6.17 -11.01 -5.23
CA ASP A 49 -7.47 -10.82 -5.86
C ASP A 49 -8.37 -9.98 -4.95
N CYS A 50 -9.00 -8.96 -5.53
CA CYS A 50 -9.89 -8.07 -4.79
C CYS A 50 -11.08 -8.88 -4.25
N ASN A 51 -11.21 -8.95 -2.93
CA ASN A 51 -12.25 -9.72 -2.25
C ASN A 51 -13.12 -8.87 -1.30
N GLY A 52 -12.78 -7.58 -1.14
CA GLY A 52 -13.52 -6.63 -0.29
C GLY A 52 -13.20 -6.73 1.21
N GLY A 53 -12.28 -7.61 1.60
CA GLY A 53 -11.79 -7.76 2.96
C GLY A 53 -11.18 -6.46 3.51
N THR A 54 -11.24 -6.28 4.83
CA THR A 54 -10.77 -5.05 5.49
C THR A 54 -9.25 -4.87 5.39
N ASN A 55 -8.51 -5.95 5.15
CA ASN A 55 -7.07 -5.96 4.89
C ASN A 55 -6.71 -5.40 3.50
N GLN A 56 -7.70 -5.23 2.61
CA GLN A 56 -7.54 -4.59 1.29
C GLN A 56 -8.06 -3.16 1.24
N GLN A 57 -8.51 -2.62 2.38
CA GLN A 57 -9.10 -1.29 2.47
C GLN A 57 -8.10 -0.31 3.09
N TRP A 58 -7.96 0.84 2.46
CA TRP A 58 -6.98 1.88 2.75
C TRP A 58 -7.69 3.23 2.79
N ASN A 59 -7.61 3.95 3.91
CA ASN A 59 -8.05 5.33 3.96
C ASN A 59 -7.01 6.21 3.25
N LYS A 60 -7.45 6.94 2.23
CA LYS A 60 -6.65 8.00 1.60
C LYS A 60 -6.74 9.27 2.45
N ASN A 61 -5.63 9.68 3.07
CA ASN A 61 -5.60 10.79 4.00
C ASN A 61 -5.16 12.10 3.31
N ALA A 62 -5.54 13.23 3.89
CA ALA A 62 -5.21 14.55 3.35
C ALA A 62 -3.72 14.91 3.50
N ASP A 63 -3.00 14.23 4.39
CA ASP A 63 -1.58 14.44 4.65
C ASP A 63 -0.66 13.72 3.66
N GLY A 64 -1.21 12.90 2.76
CA GLY A 64 -0.46 12.11 1.77
C GLY A 64 -0.28 10.64 2.14
N THR A 65 -0.70 10.23 3.35
CA THR A 65 -0.62 8.83 3.77
C THR A 65 -1.79 8.00 3.27
N PHE A 66 -1.56 6.69 3.16
CA PHE A 66 -2.63 5.69 3.13
C PHE A 66 -2.57 4.87 4.41
N THR A 67 -3.68 4.75 5.14
CA THR A 67 -3.76 3.92 6.35
C THR A 67 -4.67 2.71 6.16
N GLY A 68 -4.23 1.53 6.57
CA GLY A 68 -5.05 0.33 6.54
C GLY A 68 -6.29 0.52 7.42
N VAL A 69 -7.48 0.23 6.89
CA VAL A 69 -8.75 0.41 7.62
C VAL A 69 -8.79 -0.48 8.86
N GLN A 70 -8.24 -1.71 8.78
CA GLN A 70 -8.24 -2.64 9.91
C GLN A 70 -7.14 -2.39 10.95
N SER A 71 -5.97 -1.90 10.52
CA SER A 71 -4.79 -1.76 11.38
C SER A 71 -4.61 -0.35 11.92
N GLY A 72 -5.09 0.66 11.20
CA GLY A 72 -4.76 2.07 11.45
C GLY A 72 -3.30 2.42 11.12
N LEU A 73 -2.52 1.47 10.62
CA LEU A 73 -1.11 1.64 10.27
C LEU A 73 -0.96 2.18 8.84
N CYS A 74 0.15 2.89 8.60
CA CYS A 74 0.47 3.48 7.32
C CYS A 74 1.03 2.43 6.34
N LEU A 75 0.72 2.61 5.05
CA LEU A 75 1.43 1.98 3.95
C LEU A 75 2.85 2.57 3.89
N ASP A 76 3.86 1.75 4.09
CA ASP A 76 5.24 2.17 4.31
C ASP A 76 6.20 1.44 3.36
N VAL A 77 7.23 2.11 2.86
CA VAL A 77 8.37 1.46 2.20
C VAL A 77 9.35 0.88 3.23
N THR A 78 9.47 -0.44 3.24
CA THR A 78 10.26 -1.18 4.22
C THR A 78 11.68 -0.63 4.37
N GLY A 79 12.06 -0.38 5.62
CA GLY A 79 13.40 0.13 5.98
C GLY A 79 13.61 1.61 5.69
N ALA A 80 12.59 2.35 5.26
CA ALA A 80 12.66 3.78 4.93
C ALA A 80 13.79 4.13 3.93
N THR A 81 14.09 3.20 3.04
CA THR A 81 15.06 3.37 1.94
C THR A 81 14.33 3.37 0.61
N ASN A 82 14.91 4.00 -0.41
CA ASN A 82 14.35 4.00 -1.78
C ASN A 82 15.21 3.24 -2.82
N PRO A 83 15.69 2.01 -2.56
CA PRO A 83 16.22 1.17 -3.62
C PRO A 83 15.06 0.49 -4.37
N ASN A 84 15.21 0.38 -5.70
CA ASN A 84 14.39 -0.51 -6.50
C ASN A 84 14.32 -1.90 -5.85
N GLY A 85 13.11 -2.40 -5.65
CA GLY A 85 12.84 -3.69 -5.02
C GLY A 85 12.57 -3.62 -3.51
N ALA A 86 12.62 -2.44 -2.88
CA ALA A 86 12.15 -2.31 -1.50
C ALA A 86 10.64 -2.63 -1.41
N GLY A 87 10.29 -3.51 -0.47
CA GLY A 87 8.92 -3.95 -0.26
C GLY A 87 8.05 -2.88 0.39
N LEU A 88 6.75 -3.17 0.46
CA LEU A 88 5.79 -2.39 1.24
C LEU A 88 5.36 -3.15 2.50
N GLU A 89 5.13 -2.42 3.58
CA GLU A 89 4.67 -2.96 4.86
C GLU A 89 3.64 -2.05 5.54
N LEU A 90 2.93 -2.61 6.53
CA LEU A 90 2.22 -1.82 7.52
C LEU A 90 3.22 -1.31 8.55
N TRP A 91 3.20 0.00 8.82
CA TRP A 91 4.04 0.57 9.86
C TRP A 91 3.36 1.69 10.63
N THR A 92 3.84 1.95 11.85
CA THR A 92 3.38 3.07 12.66
C THR A 92 3.57 4.37 11.89
N CYS A 93 2.48 5.12 11.71
CA CYS A 93 2.51 6.41 11.06
C CYS A 93 3.43 7.37 11.83
N ASN A 94 4.44 7.91 11.14
CA ASN A 94 5.49 8.73 11.76
C ASN A 94 5.79 10.01 10.97
N GLY A 95 5.07 10.27 9.88
CA GLY A 95 5.26 11.46 9.03
C GLY A 95 6.49 11.40 8.12
N GLY A 96 7.18 10.26 8.08
CA GLY A 96 8.32 10.00 7.20
C GLY A 96 7.91 10.01 5.73
N ALA A 97 8.83 10.43 4.86
CA ALA A 97 8.59 10.51 3.42
C ALA A 97 8.28 9.14 2.78
N ASN A 98 8.76 8.05 3.38
CA ASN A 98 8.48 6.66 2.98
C ASN A 98 7.04 6.21 3.24
N GLN A 99 6.22 7.05 3.87
CA GLN A 99 4.78 6.83 4.09
C GLN A 99 3.91 7.79 3.29
N GLN A 100 4.52 8.67 2.49
CA GLN A 100 3.83 9.70 1.73
C GLN A 100 3.72 9.28 0.26
N TRP A 101 2.50 9.26 -0.25
CA TRP A 101 2.18 8.69 -1.54
C TRP A 101 1.43 9.69 -2.41
N THR A 102 1.82 9.76 -3.68
CA THR A 102 1.05 10.43 -4.73
C THR A 102 0.70 9.41 -5.79
N LEU A 103 -0.57 9.38 -6.21
CA LEU A 103 -1.00 8.59 -7.35
C LEU A 103 -0.81 9.44 -8.61
N GLY A 104 -0.09 8.89 -9.60
CA GLY A 104 0.27 9.55 -10.86
C GLY A 104 -0.30 8.86 -12.08
#